data_AF-A0A9W4R6L9-F1
#
_entry.id   AF-A0A9W4R6L9-F1
#
_cell.length_a   1.000
_cell.length_b   1.000
_cell.length_c   1.000
_cell.angle_alpha   90.00
_cell.angle_beta   90.00
_cell.angle_gamma   90.00
#
_symmetry.space_group_name_H-M   'P 1'
#
loop_
_entity.id
_entity.type
_entity.pdbx_description
1 polymer ?
#
loop_
_entity_poly.entity_id
_entity_poly.type
_entity_poly.pdbx_seq_one_letter_code
_entity_poly.pdbx_strand_id
1 'polypeptide(L)'
;MVFWERHPEAWEAATRNPEPAAAGMMRFVDWVRSLGGEPIFAAHPVALDGLWIDFYLRRFAGKPLFEGPWVSDRLFRHPPLCLMSMVAGSTGRGQWECDVDRYPAEWLGSVEHTPRAIDDARGYANLLSFFRRSRRAV
;
A
#
# COMPACT_ATOMS: atom_id res chain seq x y z
N MET A 1 21.07 -5.11 -8.35
CA MET A 1 21.32 -6.56 -8.15
C MET A 1 21.71 -6.87 -6.70
N VAL A 2 22.61 -6.09 -6.06
CA VAL A 2 23.06 -6.28 -4.66
C VAL A 2 21.95 -6.47 -3.61
N PHE A 3 20.78 -5.83 -3.75
CA PHE A 3 19.67 -6.02 -2.80
C PHE A 3 19.18 -7.48 -2.78
N TRP A 4 18.88 -8.06 -3.93
CA TRP A 4 18.34 -9.42 -4.03
C TRP A 4 19.35 -10.48 -3.58
N GLU A 5 20.65 -10.22 -3.78
CA GLU A 5 21.72 -11.07 -3.24
C GLU A 5 21.74 -11.08 -1.71
N ARG A 6 21.40 -9.96 -1.07
CA ARG A 6 21.33 -9.83 0.40
C ARG A 6 19.99 -10.29 0.99
N HIS A 7 18.95 -10.39 0.16
CA HIS A 7 17.59 -10.74 0.57
C HIS A 7 17.03 -11.88 -0.31
N PRO A 8 17.65 -13.07 -0.30
CA PRO A 8 17.27 -14.18 -1.18
C PRO A 8 15.85 -14.69 -0.93
N GLU A 9 15.39 -14.68 0.32
CA GLU A 9 14.01 -15.08 0.67
C GLU A 9 12.98 -14.08 0.13
N ALA A 10 13.30 -12.79 0.13
CA ALA A 10 12.44 -11.76 -0.47
C ALA A 10 12.38 -11.91 -1.99
N TRP A 11 13.51 -12.23 -2.63
CA TRP A 11 13.56 -12.54 -4.06
C TRP A 11 12.69 -13.75 -4.40
N GLU A 12 12.84 -14.84 -3.64
CA GLU A 12 12.04 -16.05 -3.83
C GLU A 12 10.54 -15.74 -3.66
N ALA A 13 10.16 -15.02 -2.62
CA ALA A 13 8.77 -14.63 -2.38
C ALA A 13 8.21 -13.74 -3.50
N ALA A 14 8.99 -12.77 -3.99
CA ALA A 14 8.58 -11.83 -5.04
C ALA A 14 8.51 -12.46 -6.44
N THR A 15 9.21 -13.57 -6.68
CA THR A 15 9.29 -14.24 -7.99
C THR A 15 8.56 -15.57 -8.05
N ARG A 16 7.92 -15.99 -6.95
CA ARG A 16 7.15 -17.23 -6.90
C ARG A 16 5.86 -17.11 -7.73
N ASN A 17 5.65 -18.08 -8.63
CA ASN A 17 4.48 -18.18 -9.51
C ASN A 17 4.19 -16.87 -10.27
N PRO A 18 5.17 -16.36 -11.05
CA PRO A 18 5.00 -15.08 -11.72
C PRO A 18 3.96 -15.20 -12.82
N GLU A 19 3.22 -14.12 -13.03
CA GLU A 19 2.28 -14.00 -14.14
C GLU A 19 2.61 -12.79 -15.02
N PRO A 20 2.11 -12.75 -16.26
CA PRO A 20 2.21 -11.56 -17.08
C PRO A 20 1.60 -10.36 -16.34
N ALA A 21 2.38 -9.30 -16.19
CA ALA A 21 1.95 -8.09 -15.49
C ALA A 21 0.61 -7.54 -16.02
N ALA A 22 0.38 -7.60 -17.33
CA ALA A 22 -0.88 -7.19 -17.93
C ALA A 22 -2.08 -7.96 -17.37
N ALA A 23 -1.98 -9.28 -17.25
CA ALA A 23 -3.04 -10.13 -16.71
C ALA A 23 -3.28 -9.83 -15.23
N GLY A 24 -2.21 -9.70 -14.44
CA GLY A 24 -2.29 -9.36 -13.02
C GLY A 24 -2.96 -8.00 -12.77
N MET A 25 -2.58 -6.97 -13.55
CA MET A 25 -3.15 -5.64 -13.41
C MET A 25 -4.62 -5.57 -13.82
N MET A 26 -5.04 -6.29 -14.86
CA MET A 26 -6.46 -6.34 -15.22
C MET A 26 -7.30 -6.98 -14.10
N ARG A 27 -6.84 -8.09 -13.51
CA ARG A 27 -7.53 -8.69 -12.36
C ARG A 27 -7.55 -7.77 -11.15
N PHE A 28 -6.47 -7.02 -10.90
CA PHE A 28 -6.43 -6.04 -9.83
C PHE A 28 -7.49 -4.94 -10.02
N VAL A 29 -7.64 -4.42 -11.24
CA VAL A 29 -8.68 -3.44 -11.58
C VAL A 29 -10.08 -4.00 -11.35
N ASP A 30 -10.34 -5.21 -11.83
CA ASP A 30 -11.65 -5.88 -11.66
C ASP A 30 -11.95 -6.12 -10.18
N TRP A 31 -10.94 -6.56 -9.42
CA TRP A 31 -11.06 -6.73 -7.98
C TRP A 31 -11.39 -5.41 -7.26
N VAL A 32 -10.65 -4.32 -7.55
CA VAL A 32 -10.93 -3.00 -6.95
C VAL A 32 -12.35 -2.54 -7.28
N ARG A 33 -12.81 -2.71 -8.52
CA ARG A 33 -14.19 -2.38 -8.93
C ARG A 33 -15.23 -3.22 -8.19
N SER A 34 -14.91 -4.48 -7.88
CA SER A 34 -15.81 -5.40 -7.18
C SER A 34 -16.03 -5.05 -5.69
N LEU A 35 -15.13 -4.28 -5.07
CA LEU A 35 -15.26 -3.87 -3.66
C LEU A 35 -16.48 -2.96 -3.41
N GLY A 36 -16.98 -2.29 -4.46
CA GLY A 36 -18.02 -1.27 -4.35
C GLY A 36 -17.54 -0.01 -3.58
N GLY A 37 -18.46 0.93 -3.35
CA GLY A 37 -18.17 2.16 -2.61
C GLY A 37 -17.15 3.08 -3.31
N GLU A 38 -16.35 3.78 -2.51
CA GLU A 38 -15.35 4.76 -2.96
C GLU A 38 -13.93 4.32 -2.55
N PRO A 39 -13.29 3.42 -3.31
CA PRO A 39 -11.99 2.87 -2.93
C PRO A 39 -10.91 3.94 -2.89
N ILE A 40 -10.03 3.84 -1.89
CA ILE A 40 -8.85 4.67 -1.68
C ILE A 40 -7.64 3.75 -1.64
N PHE A 41 -6.65 4.00 -2.48
CA PHE A 41 -5.36 3.30 -2.39
C PHE A 41 -4.60 3.83 -1.18
N ALA A 42 -4.07 2.93 -0.34
CA ALA A 42 -3.26 3.30 0.81
C ALA A 42 -1.92 2.57 0.76
N ALA A 43 -0.84 3.25 1.12
CA ALA A 43 0.49 2.68 1.15
C ALA A 43 1.39 3.34 2.21
N HIS A 44 2.48 2.67 2.54
CA HIS A 44 3.43 3.11 3.55
C HIS A 44 4.88 2.95 3.03
N PRO A 45 5.46 4.00 2.43
CA PRO A 45 4.84 5.26 2.00
C PRO A 45 4.30 5.20 0.55
N VAL A 46 3.30 6.04 0.24
CA VAL A 46 2.79 6.22 -1.14
C VAL A 46 3.89 6.64 -2.14
N ALA A 47 4.92 7.34 -1.68
CA ALA A 47 6.04 7.76 -2.52
C ALA A 47 6.89 6.60 -3.07
N LEU A 48 6.74 5.38 -2.54
CA LEU A 48 7.39 4.17 -3.06
C LEU A 48 6.38 3.33 -3.84
N ASP A 49 5.45 2.67 -3.16
CA ASP A 49 4.50 1.73 -3.81
C ASP A 49 3.59 2.43 -4.82
N GLY A 50 3.16 3.66 -4.51
CA GLY A 50 2.25 4.41 -5.35
C GLY A 50 2.83 4.71 -6.73
N LEU A 51 4.14 4.96 -6.84
CA LEU A 51 4.78 5.20 -8.14
C LEU A 51 4.80 3.96 -9.02
N TRP A 52 5.09 2.79 -8.43
CA TRP A 52 5.07 1.53 -9.16
C TRP A 52 3.65 1.13 -9.56
N ILE A 53 2.68 1.24 -8.66
CA ILE A 53 1.28 0.95 -8.97
C ILE A 53 0.74 1.90 -10.04
N ASP A 54 1.03 3.20 -9.96
CA ASP A 54 0.65 4.17 -11.00
C ASP A 54 1.24 3.80 -12.37
N PHE A 55 2.54 3.47 -12.42
CA PHE A 55 3.20 3.05 -13.66
C PHE A 55 2.53 1.82 -14.27
N TYR A 56 2.28 0.78 -13.48
CA TYR A 56 1.68 -0.47 -13.96
C TYR A 56 0.22 -0.27 -14.39
N LEU A 57 -0.57 0.48 -13.64
CA LEU A 57 -1.96 0.75 -14.01
C LEU A 57 -2.05 1.58 -15.30
N ARG A 58 -1.21 2.62 -15.46
CA ARG A 58 -1.15 3.38 -16.71
C ARG A 58 -0.75 2.49 -17.88
N ARG A 59 0.28 1.66 -17.69
CA ARG A 59 0.85 0.82 -18.74
C ARG A 59 -0.10 -0.30 -19.20
N PHE A 60 -0.81 -0.93 -18.28
CA PHE A 60 -1.54 -2.17 -18.57
C PHE A 60 -3.06 -2.03 -18.53
N ALA A 61 -3.59 -1.02 -17.85
CA ALA A 61 -5.04 -0.81 -17.74
C ALA A 61 -5.50 0.57 -18.25
N GLY A 62 -4.58 1.50 -18.55
CA GLY A 62 -4.92 2.88 -18.89
C GLY A 62 -5.64 3.63 -17.76
N LYS A 63 -5.40 3.22 -16.49
CA LYS A 63 -6.08 3.74 -15.30
C LYS A 63 -5.09 4.34 -14.30
N PRO A 64 -4.67 5.60 -14.43
CA PRO A 64 -3.72 6.17 -13.48
C PRO A 64 -4.17 6.06 -12.03
N LEU A 65 -3.22 5.94 -11.11
CA LEU A 65 -3.49 6.01 -9.67
C LEU A 65 -3.71 7.47 -9.25
N PHE A 66 -2.91 8.37 -9.81
CA PHE A 66 -2.98 9.81 -9.54
C PHE A 66 -3.82 10.50 -10.63
N GLU A 67 -5.11 10.65 -10.36
CA GLU A 67 -6.07 11.34 -11.23
C GLU A 67 -6.80 12.46 -10.50
N GLY A 68 -7.11 13.53 -11.23
CA GLY A 68 -7.88 14.65 -10.69
C GLY A 68 -9.38 14.38 -10.62
N PRO A 69 -10.13 15.18 -9.83
CA PRO A 69 -11.56 15.00 -9.62
C PRO A 69 -12.44 15.12 -10.88
N TRP A 70 -11.91 15.65 -11.98
CA TRP A 70 -12.58 15.81 -13.27
C TRP A 70 -12.67 14.54 -14.13
N VAL A 71 -11.91 13.49 -13.82
CA VAL A 71 -12.02 12.19 -14.51
C VAL A 71 -13.22 11.44 -13.95
N SER A 72 -14.17 11.02 -14.80
CA SER A 72 -15.41 10.37 -14.35
C SER A 72 -15.25 8.88 -14.02
N ASP A 73 -14.44 8.14 -14.79
CA ASP A 73 -14.17 6.70 -14.64
C ASP A 73 -12.81 6.43 -13.95
N ARG A 74 -12.56 7.14 -12.84
CA ARG A 74 -11.41 6.87 -11.96
C ARG A 74 -11.56 5.52 -11.28
N LEU A 75 -10.47 4.77 -11.22
CA LEU A 75 -10.41 3.51 -10.46
C LEU A 75 -10.50 3.75 -8.95
N PHE A 76 -9.75 4.74 -8.45
CA PHE A 76 -9.79 5.18 -7.05
C PHE A 76 -10.50 6.52 -6.96
N ARG A 77 -11.46 6.64 -6.03
CA ARG A 77 -12.31 7.85 -5.98
C ARG A 77 -11.62 9.04 -5.34
N HIS A 78 -10.65 8.79 -4.47
CA HIS A 78 -9.88 9.79 -3.73
C HIS A 78 -8.38 9.65 -3.98
N PRO A 79 -7.58 10.72 -3.72
CA PRO A 79 -6.13 10.63 -3.76
C PRO A 79 -5.58 9.53 -2.84
N PRO A 80 -4.44 8.90 -3.19
CA PRO A 80 -3.78 7.93 -2.34
C PRO A 80 -3.52 8.41 -0.91
N LEU A 81 -3.77 7.54 0.07
CA LEU A 81 -3.48 7.79 1.48
C LEU A 81 -2.08 7.32 1.84
N CYS A 82 -1.20 8.26 2.20
CA CYS A 82 0.11 7.94 2.76
C CYS A 82 0.00 7.65 4.27
N LEU A 83 0.12 6.37 4.64
CA LEU A 83 0.02 5.95 6.04
C LEU A 83 1.18 6.47 6.88
N MET A 84 2.40 6.55 6.31
CA MET A 84 3.56 7.13 7.00
C MET A 84 3.31 8.59 7.40
N SER A 85 2.75 9.40 6.49
CA SER A 85 2.40 10.79 6.77
C SER A 85 1.23 10.93 7.75
N MET A 86 0.26 10.01 7.68
CA MET A 86 -0.82 9.93 8.67
C MET A 86 -0.27 9.67 10.08
N VAL A 87 0.67 8.73 10.23
CA VAL A 87 1.31 8.43 11.52
C VAL A 87 2.13 9.63 12.01
N ALA A 88 2.95 10.24 11.15
CA ALA A 88 3.73 11.42 11.50
C ALA A 88 2.82 12.54 12.02
N GLY A 89 1.75 12.87 11.28
CA GLY A 89 0.78 13.89 11.69
C GLY A 89 -0.02 13.54 12.95
N SER A 90 -0.23 12.25 13.23
CA SER A 90 -0.97 11.80 14.42
C SER A 90 -0.11 11.72 15.68
N THR A 91 1.20 11.61 15.54
CA THR A 91 2.15 11.39 16.65
C THR A 91 3.10 12.57 16.89
N GLY A 92 3.23 13.48 15.93
CA GLY A 92 4.21 14.55 15.96
C GLY A 92 5.65 14.11 15.65
N ARG A 93 5.86 12.84 15.28
CA ARG A 93 7.18 12.30 14.89
C ARG A 93 7.63 12.86 13.53
N GLY A 94 8.94 12.86 13.29
CA GLY A 94 9.49 13.15 11.98
C GLY A 94 9.07 12.09 10.95
N GLN A 95 8.83 12.48 9.70
CA GLN A 95 8.36 11.56 8.65
C GLN A 95 9.24 10.31 8.51
N TRP A 96 10.57 10.47 8.54
CA TRP A 96 11.53 9.36 8.41
C TRP A 96 11.76 8.59 9.72
N GLU A 97 11.17 9.05 10.83
CA GLU A 97 11.12 8.29 12.08
C GLU A 97 9.90 7.37 12.14
N CYS A 98 8.94 7.59 11.23
CA CYS A 98 7.75 6.79 11.07
C CYS A 98 8.04 5.55 10.22
N ASP A 99 9.03 4.76 10.62
CA ASP A 99 9.38 3.48 10.01
C ASP A 99 8.70 2.31 10.76
N VAL A 100 8.42 1.22 10.05
CA VAL A 100 7.71 0.05 10.57
C VAL A 100 8.49 -0.63 11.70
N ASP A 101 9.81 -0.62 11.62
CA ASP A 101 10.70 -1.18 12.64
C ASP A 101 10.71 -0.35 13.93
N ARG A 102 10.12 0.86 13.89
CA ARG A 102 10.06 1.82 15.01
C ARG A 102 8.65 1.96 15.59
N TYR A 103 7.71 1.17 15.11
CA TYR A 103 6.34 1.16 15.63
C TYR A 103 6.18 0.13 16.73
N PRO A 104 5.36 0.44 17.76
CA PRO A 104 4.85 -0.59 18.66
C PRO A 104 4.12 -1.68 17.86
N ALA A 105 4.40 -2.95 18.15
CA ALA A 105 3.88 -4.10 17.40
C ALA A 105 2.34 -4.13 17.37
N GLU A 106 1.70 -3.65 18.43
CA GLU A 106 0.24 -3.58 18.55
C GLU A 106 -0.39 -2.62 17.54
N TRP A 107 0.36 -1.62 17.04
CA TRP A 107 -0.13 -0.75 15.97
C TRP A 107 -0.27 -1.51 14.65
N LEU A 108 0.61 -2.49 14.42
CA LEU A 108 0.64 -3.33 13.23
C LEU A 108 -0.21 -4.62 13.40
N GLY A 109 -0.91 -4.74 14.54
CA GLY A 109 -1.76 -5.90 14.86
C GLY A 109 -0.99 -7.15 15.25
N SER A 110 0.28 -7.01 15.65
CA SER A 110 1.17 -8.11 16.02
C SER A 110 1.27 -9.21 14.95
N VAL A 111 1.15 -8.81 13.67
CA VAL A 111 1.35 -9.69 12.52
C VAL A 111 2.85 -9.99 12.39
N GLU A 112 3.19 -11.25 12.11
CA GLU A 112 4.57 -11.64 11.84
C GLU A 112 5.05 -10.97 10.54
N HIS A 113 6.16 -10.24 10.61
CA HIS A 113 6.80 -9.68 9.43
C HIS A 113 7.62 -10.75 8.73
N THR A 114 7.13 -11.22 7.58
CA THR A 114 7.83 -12.17 6.70
C THR A 114 8.26 -11.46 5.42
N PRO A 115 9.12 -12.06 4.57
CA PRO A 115 9.50 -11.49 3.27
C PRO A 115 8.35 -11.39 2.25
N ARG A 116 7.10 -11.73 2.64
CA ARG A 116 5.93 -11.70 1.76
C ARG A 116 5.22 -10.36 1.88
N ALA A 117 5.08 -9.65 0.76
CA ALA A 117 4.41 -8.35 0.69
C ALA A 117 2.97 -8.33 1.26
N ILE A 118 2.26 -9.47 1.24
CA ILE A 118 0.90 -9.57 1.80
C ILE A 118 0.87 -9.42 3.32
N ASP A 119 1.94 -9.81 4.02
CA ASP A 119 2.00 -9.71 5.48
C ASP A 119 2.26 -8.26 5.90
N ASP A 120 3.09 -7.52 5.16
CA ASP A 120 3.24 -6.07 5.33
C ASP A 120 1.94 -5.32 5.05
N ALA A 121 1.24 -5.66 3.95
CA ALA A 121 -0.06 -5.06 3.64
C ALA A 121 -1.10 -5.27 4.75
N ARG A 122 -1.09 -6.42 5.43
CA ARG A 122 -1.93 -6.69 6.61
C ARG A 122 -1.51 -5.85 7.81
N GLY A 123 -0.20 -5.75 8.07
CA GLY A 123 0.34 -4.86 9.10
C GLY A 123 -0.10 -3.40 8.90
N TYR A 124 -0.03 -2.90 7.66
CA TYR A 124 -0.47 -1.55 7.31
C TYR A 124 -1.98 -1.34 7.41
N ALA A 125 -2.77 -2.37 7.10
CA ALA A 125 -4.21 -2.33 7.34
C ALA A 125 -4.54 -2.21 8.84
N ASN A 126 -3.81 -2.93 9.71
CA ASN A 126 -3.92 -2.78 11.16
C ASN A 126 -3.49 -1.38 11.63
N LEU A 127 -2.41 -0.84 11.08
CA LEU A 127 -1.94 0.51 11.38
C LEU A 127 -3.02 1.56 11.13
N LEU A 128 -3.66 1.50 9.95
CA LEU A 128 -4.78 2.37 9.63
C LEU A 128 -5.95 2.18 10.61
N SER A 129 -6.30 0.93 10.92
CA SER A 129 -7.36 0.59 11.87
C SER A 129 -7.09 1.14 13.27
N PHE A 130 -5.85 0.99 13.77
CA PHE A 130 -5.41 1.48 15.07
C PHE A 130 -5.61 3.00 15.18
N PHE A 131 -5.03 3.78 14.27
CA PHE A 131 -5.13 5.24 14.32
C PHE A 131 -6.55 5.75 14.08
N ARG A 132 -7.36 5.06 13.28
CA ARG A 132 -8.78 5.41 13.11
C ARG A 132 -9.60 5.17 14.38
N ARG A 133 -9.29 4.14 15.16
CA ARG A 133 -9.98 3.84 16.43
C ARG A 133 -9.54 4.78 17.55
N SER A 134 -8.24 5.05 17.67
CA SER A 134 -7.69 5.93 18.71
C SER A 134 -8.22 7.37 18.61
N ARG A 135 -8.53 7.83 17.39
CA ARG A 135 -9.15 9.15 17.15
C ARG A 135 -10.63 9.28 17.53
N ARG A 136 -11.33 8.17 17.74
CA ARG A 136 -12.75 8.16 18.16
C ARG A 136 -12.92 8.12 19.69
N ALA A 137 -11.83 7.94 20.43
CA ALA A 137 -11.83 7.89 21.89
C ALA A 137 -11.65 9.28 22.55
N VAL A 138 -11.67 10.34 21.74
CA VAL A 138 -11.63 11.76 22.13
C VAL A 138 -12.87 12.44 21.58
#